data_AF-A0A7J7M2U0-F1
#
_entry.id   AF-A0A7J7M2U0-F1
#
_cell.length_a   1.000
_cell.length_b   1.000
_cell.length_c   1.000
_cell.angle_alpha   90.00
_cell.angle_beta   90.00
_cell.angle_gamma   90.00
#
_symmetry.space_group_name_H-M   'P 1'
#
loop_
_entity.id
_entity.type
_entity.pdbx_description
1 polymer ?
#
loop_
_entity_poly.entity_id
_entity_poly.type
_entity_poly.pdbx_seq_one_letter_code
_entity_poly.pdbx_strand_id
1 'polypeptide(L)'
;MIVSKEVTTKVERKRMPESTPLQDDSDEEILSFVLKHFLSCCSRMLGLSYESKRGYIGLEYYGRTVNIKILPVGIHMGQLQSILSLPQTKSKISELMKKFRDKGRIMLLGVDDMDIFKGISLKLLAMEQLLIRHRDLAEKVVLVQIANPARGRGKNVKEV
;
A
#
# COMPACT_ATOMS: atom_id res chain seq x y z
N MET A 1 -6.18 7.86 8.37
CA MET A 1 -6.92 7.73 9.64
C MET A 1 -8.37 8.08 9.37
N ILE A 2 -9.26 7.11 9.38
CA ILE A 2 -10.70 7.39 9.24
C ILE A 2 -11.13 7.96 10.61
N VAL A 3 -11.21 9.29 10.72
CA VAL A 3 -11.99 9.91 11.79
C VAL A 3 -13.44 9.75 11.35
N SER A 4 -14.01 8.57 11.61
CA SER A 4 -15.45 8.37 11.41
C SER A 4 -16.17 9.25 12.42
N LYS A 5 -16.58 10.45 12.01
CA LYS A 5 -17.91 10.90 12.39
C LYS A 5 -18.85 9.88 11.78
N GLU A 6 -19.70 9.25 12.59
CA GLU A 6 -20.83 8.52 12.06
C GLU A 6 -21.66 9.48 11.18
N VAL A 7 -21.41 9.42 9.87
CA VAL A 7 -22.45 9.53 8.87
C VAL A 7 -22.69 8.09 8.46
N THR A 8 -23.76 7.51 8.97
CA THR A 8 -24.21 6.16 8.65
C THR A 8 -24.69 6.13 7.20
N THR A 9 -23.78 6.09 6.23
CA THR A 9 -24.09 5.52 4.91
C THR A 9 -23.98 4.02 5.07
N LYS A 10 -25.14 3.37 5.11
CA LYS A 10 -25.32 1.92 5.15
C LYS A 10 -24.74 1.30 3.87
N VAL A 11 -23.42 1.08 3.86
CA VAL A 11 -22.78 0.16 2.93
C VAL A 11 -22.73 -1.17 3.65
N GLU A 12 -23.54 -2.14 3.20
CA GLU A 12 -23.46 -3.52 3.67
C GLU A 12 -22.04 -4.05 3.45
N ARG A 13 -21.19 -3.97 4.47
CA ARG A 13 -19.93 -4.69 4.53
C ARG A 13 -20.26 -6.13 4.90
N LYS A 14 -20.38 -6.97 3.88
CA LYS A 14 -20.36 -8.43 4.04
C LYS A 14 -19.13 -8.78 4.88
N ARG A 15 -19.37 -9.39 6.05
CA ARG A 15 -18.33 -9.83 7.00
C ARG A 15 -17.27 -10.61 6.21
N MET A 16 -16.04 -10.10 6.12
CA MET A 16 -14.95 -10.89 5.56
C MET A 16 -14.63 -12.03 6.55
N PRO A 17 -14.39 -13.26 6.07
CA PRO A 17 -14.01 -14.38 6.92
C PRO A 17 -12.63 -14.15 7.56
N GLU A 18 -12.46 -14.61 8.80
CA GLU A 18 -11.30 -14.45 9.69
C GLU A 18 -9.97 -15.09 9.19
N SER A 19 -9.85 -15.42 7.91
CA SER A 19 -8.65 -16.03 7.34
C SER A 19 -8.06 -15.17 6.21
N THR A 20 -7.55 -14.00 6.58
CA THR A 20 -6.54 -13.31 5.76
C THR A 20 -5.19 -13.49 6.46
N PRO A 21 -4.41 -14.53 6.13
CA PRO A 21 -3.02 -14.59 6.58
C PRO A 21 -2.22 -13.58 5.76
N LEU A 22 -1.18 -13.02 6.40
CA LEU A 22 -0.29 -11.93 5.96
C LEU A 22 -0.74 -10.52 6.39
N GLN A 23 -0.93 -10.34 7.70
CA GLN A 23 -0.66 -9.05 8.33
C GLN A 23 0.86 -9.06 8.61
N ASP A 24 1.65 -8.30 7.85
CA ASP A 24 3.08 -8.15 8.07
C ASP A 24 3.30 -7.34 9.36
N ASP A 25 4.14 -7.82 10.29
CA ASP A 25 4.43 -7.15 11.57
C ASP A 25 4.93 -5.71 11.35
N SER A 26 5.56 -5.43 10.20
CA SER A 26 6.03 -4.09 9.84
C SER A 26 4.89 -3.09 9.56
N ASP A 27 3.73 -3.56 9.10
CA ASP A 27 2.55 -2.70 8.91
C ASP A 27 1.95 -2.26 10.25
N GLU A 28 2.00 -3.10 11.29
CA GLU A 28 1.59 -2.71 12.64
C GLU A 28 2.51 -1.62 13.23
N GLU A 29 3.82 -1.73 13.00
CA GLU A 29 4.79 -0.72 13.45
C GLU A 29 4.59 0.64 12.77
N ILE A 30 4.36 0.66 11.45
CA ILE A 30 4.11 1.90 10.70
C ILE A 30 2.78 2.53 11.12
N LEU A 31 1.72 1.74 11.29
CA LEU A 31 0.43 2.23 11.73
C LEU A 31 0.49 2.77 13.17
N SER A 32 1.32 2.16 14.02
CA SER A 32 1.64 2.64 15.37
C SER A 32 2.32 4.02 15.32
N PHE A 33 3.21 4.27 14.35
CA PHE A 33 3.87 5.58 14.19
C PHE A 33 2.89 6.71 13.88
N VAL A 34 1.99 6.52 12.90
CA VAL A 34 0.99 7.53 12.53
C VAL A 34 0.06 7.83 13.70
N LEU A 35 -0.36 6.78 14.43
CA LEU A 35 -1.19 6.92 15.62
C LEU A 35 -0.48 7.72 16.72
N LYS A 36 0.79 7.40 17.02
CA LYS A 36 1.59 8.13 18.02
C LYS A 36 1.70 9.62 17.67
N HIS A 37 1.92 9.95 16.40
CA HIS A 37 1.97 11.35 15.94
C HIS A 37 0.64 12.05 16.13
N PHE A 38 -0.46 11.41 15.76
CA PHE A 38 -1.79 11.96 15.96
C PHE A 38 -2.09 12.24 17.44
N LEU A 39 -1.84 11.27 18.32
CA LEU A 39 -2.04 11.43 19.77
C LEU A 39 -1.13 12.51 20.37
N SER A 40 0.12 12.58 19.91
CA SER A 40 1.05 13.64 20.33
C SER A 40 0.51 15.02 19.94
N CYS A 41 -0.04 15.18 18.73
CA CYS A 41 -0.70 16.41 18.32
C CYS A 41 -1.93 16.72 19.18
N CYS A 42 -2.79 15.74 19.46
CA CYS A 42 -3.95 15.94 20.35
C CYS A 42 -3.54 16.39 21.76
N SER A 43 -2.50 15.76 22.32
CA SER A 43 -2.01 16.11 23.64
C SER A 43 -1.35 17.49 23.66
N ARG A 44 -0.44 17.76 22.72
CA ARG A 44 0.36 19.01 22.71
C ARG A 44 -0.42 20.23 22.25
N MET A 45 -1.31 20.08 21.28
CA MET A 45 -2.05 21.20 20.69
C MET A 45 -3.38 21.47 21.38
N LEU A 46 -4.04 20.42 21.89
CA LEU A 46 -5.39 20.52 22.44
C LEU A 46 -5.47 20.20 23.94
N GLY A 47 -4.35 19.81 24.57
CA GLY A 47 -4.30 19.47 26.00
C GLY A 47 -5.06 18.19 26.36
N LEU A 48 -5.35 17.33 25.38
CA LEU A 48 -6.22 16.17 25.59
C LEU A 48 -5.40 14.97 26.08
N SER A 49 -5.90 14.31 27.12
CA SER A 49 -5.42 12.99 27.55
C SER A 49 -6.12 11.89 26.74
N TYR A 50 -5.45 10.76 26.60
CA TYR A 50 -6.01 9.58 25.95
C TYR A 50 -5.79 8.35 26.82
N GLU A 51 -6.70 7.39 26.72
CA GLU A 51 -6.63 6.12 27.42
C GLU A 51 -6.60 4.97 26.41
N SER A 52 -5.68 4.04 26.60
CA SER A 52 -5.69 2.77 25.88
C SER A 52 -6.71 1.83 26.52
N LYS A 53 -7.72 1.43 25.76
CA LYS A 53 -8.71 0.40 26.15
C LYS A 53 -8.52 -0.81 25.22
N ARG A 54 -9.00 -2.00 25.63
CA ARG A 54 -8.79 -3.23 24.83
C ARG A 54 -9.28 -3.04 23.38
N GLY A 55 -8.34 -2.91 22.45
CA GLY A 55 -8.57 -2.80 21.01
C GLY A 55 -8.88 -1.40 20.46
N TYR A 56 -8.80 -0.33 21.25
CA TYR A 56 -8.94 1.05 20.76
C TYR A 56 -8.39 2.09 21.75
N ILE A 57 -8.11 3.29 21.26
CA ILE A 57 -7.72 4.43 22.11
C ILE A 57 -8.90 5.39 22.22
N GLY A 58 -9.30 5.70 23.44
CA GLY A 58 -10.35 6.65 23.75
C GLY A 58 -9.77 8.01 24.11
N LEU A 59 -10.45 9.08 23.68
CA LEU A 59 -10.03 10.46 23.91
C LEU A 59 -11.29 11.29 24.21
N GLU A 60 -11.29 12.07 25.28
CA GLU A 60 -12.44 12.93 25.60
C GLU A 60 -12.27 14.30 24.95
N TYR A 61 -13.28 14.78 24.24
CA TYR A 61 -13.26 16.11 23.63
C TYR A 61 -14.65 16.74 23.70
N TYR A 62 -14.78 17.83 24.46
CA TYR A 62 -16.05 18.53 24.71
C TYR A 62 -17.19 17.59 25.15
N GLY A 63 -16.93 16.74 26.15
CA GLY A 63 -17.93 15.80 26.68
C GLY A 63 -18.28 14.64 25.74
N ARG A 64 -17.51 14.43 24.67
CA ARG A 64 -17.67 13.29 23.75
C ARG A 64 -16.45 12.38 23.79
N THR A 65 -16.69 11.07 23.83
CA THR A 65 -15.64 10.07 23.66
C THR A 65 -15.38 9.84 22.18
N VAL A 66 -14.16 10.16 21.73
CA VAL A 66 -13.65 9.86 20.40
C VAL A 66 -12.84 8.57 20.47
N ASN A 67 -13.27 7.56 19.72
CA ASN A 67 -12.57 6.27 19.65
C ASN A 67 -11.68 6.23 18.41
N ILE A 68 -10.41 5.90 18.61
CA ILE A 68 -9.39 5.79 17.58
C ILE A 68 -9.05 4.31 17.42
N LYS A 69 -9.24 3.79 16.21
CA LYS A 69 -8.83 2.45 15.81
C LYS A 69 -7.91 2.51 14.60
N ILE A 70 -6.87 1.69 14.64
CA ILE A 70 -6.08 1.34 13.47
C ILE A 70 -6.83 0.21 12.77
N LEU A 71 -7.18 0.44 11.50
CA LEU A 71 -7.84 -0.55 10.66
C LEU A 71 -7.03 -0.66 9.36
N PRO A 72 -6.08 -1.61 9.29
CA PRO A 72 -5.37 -1.86 8.05
C PRO A 72 -6.35 -2.30 6.97
N VAL A 73 -6.11 -1.86 5.73
CA VAL A 73 -6.95 -2.23 4.59
C VAL A 73 -6.31 -3.43 3.90
N GLY A 74 -7.00 -4.56 3.91
CA GLY A 74 -6.58 -5.77 3.21
C GLY A 74 -7.07 -5.85 1.76
N ILE A 75 -6.53 -6.80 1.01
CA ILE A 75 -6.95 -7.14 -0.35
C ILE A 75 -7.94 -8.32 -0.30
N HIS A 76 -9.01 -8.27 -1.09
CA HIS A 76 -9.94 -9.39 -1.18
C HIS A 76 -9.34 -10.56 -1.99
N MET A 77 -8.76 -11.55 -1.30
CA MET A 77 -8.08 -12.67 -1.95
C MET A 77 -8.98 -13.49 -2.88
N GLY A 78 -10.25 -13.73 -2.53
CA GLY A 78 -11.19 -14.44 -3.41
C GLY A 78 -11.43 -13.74 -4.77
N GLN A 79 -11.52 -12.41 -4.78
CA GLN A 79 -11.64 -11.63 -6.01
C GLN A 79 -10.33 -11.64 -6.82
N LEU A 80 -9.19 -11.61 -6.14
CA LEU A 80 -7.89 -11.73 -6.82
C LEU A 80 -7.76 -13.10 -7.50
N GLN A 81 -8.08 -14.18 -6.79
CA GLN A 81 -8.05 -15.53 -7.32
C GLN A 81 -9.01 -15.72 -8.50
N SER A 82 -10.21 -15.14 -8.43
CA SER A 82 -11.17 -15.22 -9.55
C SER A 82 -10.61 -14.57 -10.82
N ILE A 83 -10.02 -13.38 -10.71
CA ILE A 83 -9.36 -12.68 -11.84
C ILE A 83 -8.17 -13.48 -12.37
N LEU A 84 -7.35 -14.06 -11.49
CA LEU A 84 -6.20 -14.90 -11.88
C LEU A 84 -6.62 -16.19 -12.59
N SER A 85 -7.80 -16.71 -12.28
CA SER A 85 -8.33 -17.93 -12.89
C SER A 85 -8.86 -17.74 -14.32
N LEU A 86 -9.13 -16.49 -14.74
CA LEU A 86 -9.69 -16.17 -16.04
C LEU A 86 -8.79 -16.67 -17.20
N PRO A 87 -9.36 -17.24 -18.26
CA PRO A 87 -8.58 -17.73 -19.41
C PRO A 87 -7.73 -16.63 -20.06
N GLN A 88 -8.25 -15.41 -20.16
CA GLN A 88 -7.54 -14.26 -20.72
C GLN A 88 -6.28 -13.92 -19.91
N THR A 89 -6.40 -13.91 -18.57
CA THR A 89 -5.26 -13.69 -17.66
C THR A 89 -4.20 -14.76 -17.83
N LYS A 90 -4.59 -16.04 -17.84
CA LYS A 90 -3.66 -17.18 -18.03
C LYS A 90 -2.96 -17.11 -19.39
N SER A 91 -3.68 -16.75 -20.44
CA SER A 91 -3.12 -16.55 -21.78
C SER A 91 -2.04 -15.46 -21.78
N LYS A 92 -2.34 -14.31 -21.15
CA LYS A 92 -1.38 -13.20 -21.06
C LYS A 92 -0.14 -13.55 -20.23
N ILE A 93 -0.32 -14.28 -19.13
CA ILE A 93 0.81 -14.81 -18.34
C ILE A 93 1.69 -15.72 -19.21
N SER A 94 1.10 -16.65 -19.97
CA SER A 94 1.85 -17.53 -20.86
C SER A 94 2.64 -16.74 -21.92
N GLU A 95 2.05 -15.71 -22.50
CA GLU A 95 2.74 -14.82 -23.46
C GLU A 95 3.95 -14.13 -22.83
N LEU A 96 3.81 -13.60 -21.60
CA LEU A 96 4.90 -12.96 -20.88
C LEU A 96 6.02 -13.96 -20.54
N MET A 97 5.66 -15.18 -20.13
CA MET A 97 6.64 -16.23 -19.82
C MET A 97 7.46 -16.61 -21.07
N LYS A 98 6.81 -16.77 -22.23
CA LYS A 98 7.47 -16.99 -23.52
C LYS A 98 8.37 -15.83 -23.94
N LYS A 99 7.95 -14.60 -23.66
CA LYS A 99 8.69 -13.39 -24.04
C LYS A 99 9.97 -13.20 -23.22
N PHE A 100 9.94 -13.57 -21.93
CA PHE A 100 11.03 -13.29 -21.00
C PHE A 100 11.67 -14.57 -20.45
N ARG A 101 10.95 -15.35 -19.64
CA ARG A 101 11.50 -16.52 -18.92
C ARG A 101 12.06 -17.58 -19.87
N ASP A 102 11.33 -17.91 -20.92
CA ASP A 102 11.75 -18.95 -21.88
C ASP A 102 12.97 -18.52 -22.69
N LYS A 103 13.30 -17.22 -22.69
CA LYS A 103 14.53 -16.65 -23.27
C LYS A 103 15.65 -16.47 -22.24
N GLY A 104 15.52 -17.06 -21.06
CA GLY A 104 16.48 -16.94 -19.96
C GLY A 104 16.51 -15.55 -19.31
N ARG A 105 15.45 -14.74 -19.46
CA ARG A 105 15.37 -13.40 -18.88
C ARG A 105 14.49 -13.36 -17.63
N ILE A 106 14.95 -12.60 -16.64
CA ILE A 106 14.23 -12.28 -15.41
C ILE A 106 13.52 -10.93 -15.62
N MET A 107 12.19 -10.94 -15.49
CA MET A 107 11.39 -9.71 -15.56
C MET A 107 11.09 -9.21 -14.15
N LEU A 108 11.57 -8.01 -13.83
CA LEU A 108 11.19 -7.23 -12.65
C LEU A 108 10.00 -6.35 -13.05
N LEU A 109 8.94 -6.35 -12.24
CA LEU A 109 7.74 -5.55 -12.49
C LEU A 109 7.54 -4.54 -11.35
N GLY A 110 7.52 -3.26 -11.69
CA GLY A 110 7.07 -2.19 -10.81
C GLY A 110 5.73 -1.64 -11.29
N VAL A 111 4.78 -1.44 -10.38
CA VAL A 111 3.50 -0.80 -10.69
C VAL A 111 3.24 0.25 -9.61
N ASP A 112 3.41 1.51 -9.97
CA ASP A 112 3.36 2.63 -9.04
C ASP A 112 2.60 3.78 -9.68
N ASP A 113 1.92 4.59 -8.86
CA ASP A 113 1.43 5.87 -9.31
C ASP A 113 2.60 6.87 -9.37
N MET A 114 2.56 7.82 -10.30
CA MET A 114 3.57 8.89 -10.38
C MET A 114 3.46 9.80 -9.16
N ASP A 115 4.28 9.51 -8.16
CA ASP A 115 4.34 10.19 -6.88
C ASP A 115 5.75 10.06 -6.28
N ILE A 116 6.27 11.17 -5.75
CA ILE A 116 7.63 11.27 -5.21
C ILE A 116 7.87 10.32 -4.03
N PHE A 117 6.83 9.93 -3.30
CA PHE A 117 6.92 9.01 -2.16
C PHE A 117 6.91 7.54 -2.58
N LYS A 118 6.71 7.22 -3.86
CA LYS A 118 6.73 5.85 -4.38
C LYS A 118 8.14 5.35 -4.70
N GLY A 119 9.15 6.22 -4.64
CA GLY A 119 10.55 5.81 -4.78
C GLY A 119 10.89 5.27 -6.18
N ILE A 120 10.13 5.63 -7.22
CA ILE A 120 10.38 5.17 -8.60
C ILE A 120 11.81 5.52 -9.03
N SER A 121 12.27 6.75 -8.75
CA SER A 121 13.63 7.18 -9.06
C SER A 121 14.70 6.33 -8.36
N LEU A 122 14.47 5.94 -7.10
CA LEU A 122 15.39 5.07 -6.35
C LEU A 122 15.43 3.66 -6.93
N LYS A 123 14.30 3.15 -7.42
CA LYS A 123 14.23 1.85 -8.09
C LYS A 123 15.01 1.84 -9.41
N LEU A 124 14.91 2.92 -10.19
CA LEU A 124 15.68 3.09 -11.42
C LEU A 124 17.19 3.21 -11.13
N LEU A 125 17.57 3.98 -10.11
CA LEU A 125 18.96 4.08 -9.66
C LEU A 125 19.50 2.72 -9.20
N ALA A 126 18.72 1.95 -8.45
CA ALA A 126 19.11 0.60 -8.04
C ALA A 126 19.31 -0.33 -9.25
N MET A 127 18.45 -0.22 -10.27
CA MET A 127 18.60 -0.98 -11.52
C MET A 127 19.87 -0.58 -12.29
N GLU A 128 20.18 0.71 -12.38
CA GLU A 128 21.43 1.20 -12.97
C GLU A 128 22.64 0.62 -12.23
N GLN A 129 22.68 0.74 -10.90
CA GLN A 129 23.78 0.23 -10.09
C GLN A 129 23.93 -1.29 -10.20
N LEU A 130 22.82 -2.03 -10.27
CA LEU A 130 22.82 -3.47 -10.51
C LEU A 130 23.52 -3.80 -11.83
N LEU A 131 23.16 -3.12 -12.93
CA LEU A 131 23.72 -3.38 -14.25
C LEU A 131 25.18 -2.92 -14.39
N ILE A 132 25.59 -1.87 -13.69
CA ILE A 132 26.99 -1.42 -13.64
C ILE A 132 27.85 -2.47 -12.93
N ARG A 133 27.38 -2.98 -11.78
CA ARG A 133 28.14 -3.89 -10.93
C ARG A 133 28.13 -5.34 -11.45
N HIS A 134 27.05 -5.75 -12.09
CA HIS A 134 26.85 -7.11 -12.61
C HIS A 134 26.55 -7.05 -14.10
N ARG A 135 27.61 -6.89 -14.90
CA ARG A 135 27.52 -6.77 -16.36
C ARG A 135 26.91 -8.02 -17.01
N ASP A 136 27.05 -9.18 -16.39
CA ASP A 136 26.46 -10.45 -16.83
C ASP A 136 24.93 -10.49 -16.76
N LEU A 137 24.32 -9.53 -16.04
CA LEU A 137 22.86 -9.37 -15.92
C LEU A 137 22.26 -8.44 -16.97
N ALA A 138 23.05 -7.65 -17.70
CA ALA A 138 22.57 -6.63 -18.64
C ALA A 138 21.62 -7.18 -19.72
N GLU A 139 21.86 -8.40 -20.19
CA GLU A 139 21.00 -9.06 -21.18
C GLU A 139 19.96 -10.01 -20.58
N LYS A 140 20.07 -10.26 -19.26
CA LYS A 140 19.26 -11.23 -18.54
C LYS A 140 18.16 -10.59 -17.71
N VAL A 141 18.31 -9.35 -17.26
CA VAL A 141 17.32 -8.69 -16.38
C VAL A 141 16.62 -7.56 -17.12
N VAL A 142 15.29 -7.55 -17.05
CA VAL A 142 14.45 -6.51 -17.64
C VAL A 142 13.56 -5.92 -16.57
N LEU A 143 13.63 -4.61 -16.36
CA LEU A 143 12.67 -3.88 -15.52
C LEU A 143 11.54 -3.32 -16.39
N VAL A 144 10.31 -3.72 -16.09
CA VAL A 144 9.09 -3.11 -16.62
C VAL A 144 8.48 -2.26 -15.52
N GLN A 145 8.52 -0.94 -15.67
CA GLN A 145 7.89 -0.01 -14.73
C GLN A 145 6.62 0.56 -15.34
N ILE A 146 5.47 0.22 -14.77
CA ILE A 146 4.19 0.83 -15.05
C ILE A 146 4.04 2.03 -14.12
N ALA A 147 3.95 3.21 -14.71
CA ALA A 147 3.78 4.49 -14.03
C ALA A 147 2.36 5.00 -14.30
N ASN A 148 1.44 4.75 -13.37
CA ASN A 148 0.09 5.28 -13.50
C ASN A 148 0.09 6.80 -13.28
N PRO A 149 -0.80 7.56 -13.93
CA PRO A 149 -0.92 8.99 -13.68
C PRO A 149 -1.15 9.30 -12.20
N ALA A 150 -0.63 10.43 -11.73
CA ALA A 150 -0.81 10.88 -10.36
C ALA A 150 -2.32 10.98 -10.03
N ARG A 151 -2.74 10.38 -8.91
CA ARG A 151 -4.15 10.34 -8.50
C ARG A 151 -4.60 11.60 -7.73
N GLY A 152 -3.71 12.57 -7.52
CA GLY A 152 -3.96 13.81 -6.77
C GLY A 152 -3.84 15.08 -7.62
N ARG A 153 -4.40 16.19 -7.14
CA ARG A 153 -4.19 17.55 -7.70
C ARG A 153 -3.28 18.35 -6.76
N GLY A 154 -2.02 17.96 -6.63
CA GLY A 154 -1.00 18.70 -5.87
C GLY A 154 -0.14 19.56 -6.79
N LYS A 155 0.45 20.66 -6.29
CA LYS A 155 1.40 21.49 -7.08
C LYS A 155 2.56 20.66 -7.67
N ASN A 156 2.97 19.59 -6.97
CA ASN A 156 4.02 18.65 -7.38
C ASN A 156 3.61 17.69 -8.51
N VAL A 157 2.35 17.71 -8.97
CA VAL A 157 1.88 16.91 -10.12
C VAL A 157 2.21 17.60 -11.45
N LYS A 158 2.53 18.90 -11.42
CA LYS A 158 2.85 19.68 -12.62
C LYS A 158 4.34 19.67 -13.01
N GLU A 159 5.21 19.14 -12.16
CA GLU A 159 6.67 19.08 -12.40
C GLU A 159 7.15 17.69 -12.87
N VAL A 160 6.22 16.82 -13.27
CA VAL A 160 6.50 15.50 -13.84
C VAL A 160 6.11 15.49 -15.31
#